data_AF-A0A329UIF9-F1
#
_entry.id   AF-A0A329UIF9-F1
#
_cell.length_a   1.000
_cell.length_b   1.000
_cell.length_c   1.000
_cell.angle_alpha   90.00
_cell.angle_beta   90.00
_cell.angle_gamma   90.00
#
_symmetry.space_group_name_H-M   'P 1'
#
loop_
_entity.id
_entity.type
_entity.pdbx_description
1 polymer ?
#
loop_
_entity_poly.entity_id
_entity_poly.type
_entity_poly.pdbx_seq_one_letter_code
_entity_poly.pdbx_strand_id
1 'polypeptide(L)' 'MAKYEMLIAASGKRGSALLPCVVVDEKGIKRAAVRAKAMARACYPEYEKFNVVKMKVISDE' A
#
# COMPACT_ATOMS: atom_id res chain seq x y z
N MET A 1 -7.45 -15.26 -6.81
CA MET A 1 -7.33 -13.78 -6.81
C MET A 1 -5.97 -13.48 -6.23
N ALA A 2 -5.09 -12.85 -6.99
CA ALA A 2 -3.69 -12.73 -6.59
C ALA A 2 -3.55 -11.92 -5.29
N LYS A 3 -2.66 -12.41 -4.42
CA LYS A 3 -2.25 -11.72 -3.20
C LYS A 3 -1.00 -10.91 -3.48
N TYR A 4 -1.07 -9.63 -3.16
CA TYR A 4 0.02 -8.69 -3.28
C TYR A 4 0.43 -8.18 -1.91
N GLU A 5 1.71 -8.27 -1.60
CA GLU A 5 2.34 -7.58 -0.48
C GLU A 5 2.99 -6.29 -1.00
N MET A 6 2.70 -5.17 -0.33
CA MET A 6 3.13 -3.84 -0.76
C MET A 6 3.76 -3.06 0.37
N LEU A 7 4.92 -2.46 0.10
CA LEU A 7 5.53 -1.47 0.98
C LEU A 7 5.07 -0.08 0.57
N ILE A 8 4.57 0.71 1.52
CA ILE A 8 4.06 2.06 1.28
C ILE A 8 4.95 3.08 1.99
N ALA A 9 5.48 4.02 1.22
CA ALA A 9 6.03 5.26 1.76
C ALA A 9 4.91 6.28 1.92
N ALA A 10 4.80 6.84 3.12
CA ALA A 10 3.89 7.91 3.43
C ALA A 10 4.67 9.19 3.74
N SER A 11 4.12 10.34 3.37
CA SER A 11 4.68 11.64 3.75
C SER A 11 3.59 12.68 4.01
N GLY A 12 3.90 13.61 4.89
CA GLY A 12 3.00 14.69 5.29
C GLY A 12 3.75 15.77 6.06
N LYS A 13 3.01 16.64 6.75
CA LYS A 13 3.56 17.78 7.49
C LYS A 13 4.57 17.39 8.58
N ARG A 14 4.47 16.17 9.11
CA ARG A 14 5.34 15.64 10.17
C ARG A 14 6.55 14.85 9.64
N GLY A 15 6.79 14.89 8.34
CA GLY A 15 7.87 14.17 7.68
C GLY A 15 7.39 12.93 6.93
N SER A 16 8.32 12.01 6.71
CA SER A 16 8.11 10.80 5.91
C SER A 16 8.31 9.55 6.75
N ALA A 17 7.54 8.51 6.45
CA ALA A 17 7.66 7.20 7.10
C ALA A 17 7.47 6.07 6.08
N LEU A 18 8.11 4.94 6.37
CA LEU A 18 7.76 3.67 5.75
C LEU A 18 6.69 3.01 6.63
N LEU A 19 5.53 2.75 6.04
CA LEU A 19 4.43 2.08 6.72
C LEU A 19 4.66 0.55 6.72
N PRO A 20 4.02 -0.18 7.65
CA PRO A 20 3.98 -1.64 7.60
C PRO A 20 3.50 -2.16 6.25
N CYS A 21 3.99 -3.34 5.85
CA CYS A 21 3.57 -3.98 4.61
C CYS A 21 2.05 -4.19 4.59
N VAL A 22 1.43 -3.80 3.47
CA VAL A 22 -0.01 -3.99 3.22
C VAL A 22 -0.19 -5.21 2.33
N VAL A 23 -1.01 -6.15 2.77
CA VAL A 23 -1.40 -7.33 1.99
C VAL A 23 -2.80 -7.11 1.41
N VAL A 24 -2.94 -7.30 0.10
CA VAL A 24 -4.20 -7.10 -0.62
C VAL A 24 -4.46 -8.27 -1.56
N ASP A 25 -5.66 -8.84 -1.47
CA ASP A 25 -6.23 -9.70 -2.50
C ASP A 25 -6.83 -8.85 -3.63
N GLU A 26 -6.30 -8.96 -4.85
CA GLU A 26 -6.88 -8.27 -6.01
C GLU A 26 -6.72 -9.02 -7.34
N LYS A 27 -7.52 -8.67 -8.35
CA LYS A 27 -7.42 -9.26 -9.70
C LYS A 27 -6.35 -8.60 -10.58
N GLY A 28 -5.51 -7.72 -10.01
CA GLY A 28 -4.40 -7.12 -10.73
C GLY A 28 -3.64 -6.05 -9.95
N ILE A 29 -2.35 -5.92 -10.30
CA ILE A 29 -1.38 -5.01 -9.68
C ILE A 29 -1.89 -3.57 -9.52
N LYS A 30 -2.50 -2.99 -10.55
CA LYS A 30 -2.96 -1.59 -10.51
C LYS A 30 -4.06 -1.39 -9.47
N ARG A 31 -5.02 -2.32 -9.39
CA ARG A 31 -6.12 -2.27 -8.41
C ARG A 31 -5.61 -2.55 -7.01
N ALA A 32 -4.69 -3.51 -6.88
CA ALA A 32 -4.05 -3.83 -5.61
C ALA A 32 -3.31 -2.61 -5.03
N ALA A 33 -2.59 -1.84 -5.87
CA ALA A 33 -1.91 -0.62 -5.45
C ALA A 33 -2.87 0.50 -5.02
N VAL A 34 -3.98 0.69 -5.74
CA VAL A 34 -5.03 1.66 -5.36
C VAL A 34 -5.63 1.29 -4.00
N ARG A 35 -5.96 0.02 -3.81
CA ARG A 35 -6.54 -0.49 -2.57
C ARG A 35 -5.57 -0.41 -1.39
N ALA A 36 -4.29 -0.76 -1.60
CA ALA A 36 -3.26 -0.64 -0.58
C ALA A 36 -3.07 0.81 -0.11
N LYS A 37 -3.03 1.77 -1.06
CA LYS A 37 -2.97 3.20 -0.74
C LYS A 37 -4.21 3.69 0.01
N ALA A 38 -5.40 3.23 -0.38
CA ALA A 38 -6.64 3.60 0.29
C ALA A 38 -6.68 3.08 1.74
N MET A 39 -6.23 1.84 1.96
CA MET A 39 -6.10 1.27 3.31
C MET A 39 -5.10 2.05 4.15
N ALA A 40 -3.91 2.34 3.61
CA ALA A 40 -2.92 3.15 4.31
C ALA A 40 -3.46 4.55 4.67
N ARG A 41 -4.18 5.20 3.75
CA ARG A 41 -4.80 6.51 4.02
C ARG A 41 -5.86 6.46 5.13
N ALA A 42 -6.62 5.37 5.22
CA ALA A 42 -7.61 5.19 6.27
C ALA A 42 -6.96 4.94 7.64
N CYS A 43 -5.84 4.22 7.68
CA CYS A 43 -5.14 3.89 8.91
C CYS A 43 -4.21 5.01 9.41
N TYR A 44 -3.66 5.83 8.52
CA TYR A 44 -2.67 6.86 8.84
C TYR A 44 -3.09 8.24 8.30
N PRO A 45 -4.19 8.83 8.83
CA PRO A 45 -4.72 10.10 8.35
C PRO A 45 -3.77 11.29 8.55
N GLU A 46 -2.72 11.15 9.36
CA GLU A 46 -1.69 12.16 9.60
C GLU A 46 -0.74 12.39 8.41
N TYR A 47 -0.69 11.46 7.46
CA TYR A 47 0.07 11.61 6.22
C TYR A 47 -0.84 12.02 5.05
N GLU A 48 -0.29 12.81 4.13
CA GLU A 48 -1.04 13.38 3.01
C GLU A 48 -0.82 12.60 1.70
N LYS A 49 0.38 12.02 1.53
CA LYS A 49 0.81 11.35 0.31
C LYS A 49 1.18 9.90 0.61
N PHE A 50 0.76 8.99 -0.29
CA PHE A 50 1.01 7.56 -0.17
C PHE A 50 1.50 6.98 -1.51
N ASN A 51 2.69 6.39 -1.48
CA ASN A 51 3.34 5.80 -2.65
C ASN A 51 3.73 4.35 -2.37
N VAL A 52 3.37 3.46 -3.30
CA VAL A 52 3.85 2.08 -3.27
C VAL A 52 5.30 2.12 -3.76
N VAL A 53 6.24 1.71 -2.91
CA VAL A 53 7.68 1.73 -3.21
C VAL A 53 8.22 0.35 -3.55
N LYS A 54 7.55 -0.71 -3.08
CA LYS A 54 7.87 -2.09 -3.42
C LYS A 54 6.59 -2.90 -3.50
N MET A 55 6.55 -3.84 -4.43
CA MET A 55 5.46 -4.80 -4.54
C MET A 55 6.03 -6.20 -4.74
N LYS A 56 5.40 -7.18 -4.10
CA LYS A 56 5.65 -8.60 -4.27
C LYS A 56 4.32 -9.34 -4.45
N VAL A 57 4.24 -10.25 -5.42
CA VAL A 57 3.14 -11.23 -5.50
C VAL A 57 3.49 -12.36 -4.54
N ILE A 58 2.59 -12.64 -3.59
CA ILE A 58 2.79 -13.68 -2.58
C ILE A 58 1.93 -14.92 -2.84
N SER A 59 0.87 -14.81 -3.64
CA SER A 59 0.13 -15.93 -4.21
C SER A 59 -0.58 -15.48 -5.48
N ASP A 60 -0.67 -16.36 -6.49
CA ASP A 60 -1.40 -16.12 -7.75
C ASP A 60 -2.46 -17.21 -8.01
N GLU A 61 -2.90 -17.89 -6.94
CA GLU A 61 -4.01 -18.86 -6.98
C GLU A 61 -5.31 -18.27 -7.57
#